data_AF-A0A645DEP0-F1
#
_entry.id   AF-A0A645DEP0-F1
#
_cell.length_a   1.000
_cell.length_b   1.000
_cell.length_c   1.000
_cell.angle_alpha   90.00
_cell.angle_beta   90.00
_cell.angle_gamma   90.00
#
_symmetry.space_group_name_H-M   'P 1'
#
loop_
_entity.id
_entity.type
_entity.pdbx_description
1 polymer ?
#
loop_
_entity_poly.entity_id
_entity_poly.type
_entity_poly.pdbx_seq_one_letter_code
_entity_poly.pdbx_strand_id
1 'polypeptide(L)'
;MGDDAVVIATPADHNINDIPGLSRTLNQSVQVAEACDAPVLIGVKPEFASTGYGYIHCGKQLEFGDGPVRFFEADGFREKPMSEDAEAMFEDVFWRWNSGIFIWTHGVFKRELGKYAPELFEVTRRVGKLKTAAAVAQYLRAGFAQAPNISIDYALLEKMTRLVVAECSFDWADIGSWSALRRQIRPEEHNNVVRGLFAGLDTENCIIVGDSQRLIATIDVRDLIIVSQDDVTLVCHEQSAQRVKELVKKLDADPGLRKFL
;
A
#
# COMPACT_ATOMS: atom_id res chain seq x y z
N MET A 1 -25.95 -1.75 7.44
CA MET A 1 -25.58 -0.68 6.49
C MET A 1 -26.45 -0.85 5.26
N GLY A 2 -27.00 0.23 4.72
CA GLY A 2 -27.74 0.20 3.44
C GLY A 2 -26.82 -0.16 2.29
N ASP A 3 -27.37 -0.62 1.17
CA ASP A 3 -26.59 -0.98 -0.03
C ASP A 3 -26.06 0.27 -0.77
N ASP A 4 -26.70 1.42 -0.54
CA ASP A 4 -26.35 2.76 -1.02
C ASP A 4 -25.22 3.44 -0.22
N ALA A 5 -24.95 2.99 1.00
CA ALA A 5 -23.92 3.58 1.84
C ALA A 5 -22.53 3.43 1.21
N VAL A 6 -21.82 4.55 1.07
CA VAL A 6 -20.44 4.57 0.58
C VAL A 6 -19.47 4.24 1.71
N VAL A 7 -18.53 3.34 1.42
CA VAL A 7 -17.43 2.96 2.29
C VAL A 7 -16.15 3.51 1.70
N ILE A 8 -15.38 4.19 2.54
CA ILE A 8 -13.99 4.55 2.25
C ILE A 8 -13.11 3.64 3.11
N ALA A 9 -12.36 2.76 2.47
CA ALA A 9 -11.37 1.91 3.14
C ALA A 9 -9.98 2.50 2.94
N THR A 10 -9.29 2.79 4.03
CA THR A 10 -7.94 3.39 4.04
C THR A 10 -6.99 2.54 4.87
N PRO A 11 -5.77 2.28 4.39
CA PRO A 11 -4.68 1.77 5.22
C PRO A 11 -4.34 2.79 6.31
N ALA A 12 -3.96 2.29 7.49
CA ALA A 12 -3.67 3.12 8.67
C ALA A 12 -2.22 3.60 8.75
N ASP A 13 -1.37 3.08 7.85
CA ASP A 13 0.08 3.21 7.80
C ASP A 13 0.56 4.02 6.56
N HIS A 14 -0.33 4.83 5.98
CA HIS A 14 0.08 5.84 5.00
C HIS A 14 0.46 7.16 5.68
N ASN A 15 1.36 7.89 5.03
CA ASN A 15 1.67 9.28 5.34
C ASN A 15 1.16 10.19 4.22
N ILE A 16 0.31 11.15 4.59
CA ILE A 16 -0.30 12.14 3.69
C ILE A 16 -0.31 13.48 4.43
N ASN A 17 0.37 14.50 3.89
CA ASN A 17 0.45 15.83 4.52
C ASN A 17 -0.58 16.81 3.95
N ASP A 18 -0.91 16.73 2.67
CA ASP A 18 -1.91 17.53 1.96
C ASP A 18 -3.32 17.02 2.24
N ILE A 19 -3.77 17.25 3.47
CA ILE A 19 -5.14 16.92 3.91
C ILE A 19 -6.22 17.59 3.03
N PRO A 20 -6.08 18.87 2.60
CA PRO A 20 -7.02 19.46 1.64
C PRO A 20 -7.10 18.69 0.32
N GLY A 21 -5.97 18.27 -0.24
CA GLY A 21 -5.91 17.44 -1.45
C GLY A 21 -6.62 16.09 -1.26
N LEU A 22 -6.30 15.38 -0.18
CA LEU A 22 -6.96 14.13 0.19
C LEU A 22 -8.48 14.29 0.30
N SER A 23 -8.93 15.30 1.04
CA SER A 23 -10.36 15.55 1.24
C SER A 23 -11.08 15.84 -0.07
N ARG A 24 -10.48 16.63 -0.98
CA ARG A 24 -11.04 16.87 -2.32
C ARG A 24 -11.16 15.57 -3.12
N THR A 25 -10.10 14.78 -3.20
CA THR A 25 -10.09 13.51 -3.94
C THR A 25 -11.13 12.54 -3.39
N LEU A 26 -11.22 12.37 -2.07
CA LEU A 26 -12.20 11.47 -1.45
C LEU A 26 -13.63 11.93 -1.70
N ASN A 27 -13.93 13.22 -1.52
CA ASN A 27 -15.30 13.74 -1.73
C ASN A 27 -15.76 13.56 -3.18
N GLN A 28 -14.91 13.84 -4.17
CA GLN A 28 -15.27 13.60 -5.57
C GLN A 28 -15.36 12.10 -5.89
N SER A 29 -14.49 11.27 -5.30
CA SER A 29 -14.53 9.81 -5.49
C SER A 29 -15.80 9.18 -4.91
N VAL A 30 -16.33 9.71 -3.81
CA VAL A 30 -17.63 9.30 -3.24
C VAL A 30 -18.75 9.54 -4.25
N GLN A 31 -18.79 10.74 -4.87
CA GLN A 31 -19.80 11.06 -5.89
C GLN A 31 -19.71 10.13 -7.10
N VAL A 32 -18.49 9.80 -7.53
CA VAL A 32 -18.25 8.85 -8.63
C VAL A 32 -18.73 7.44 -8.24
N ALA A 33 -18.39 6.96 -7.04
CA ALA A 33 -18.78 5.64 -6.57
C ALA A 33 -20.31 5.49 -6.50
N GLU A 34 -21.03 6.54 -6.10
CA GLU A 34 -22.50 6.58 -6.09
C GLU A 34 -23.10 6.54 -7.50
N ALA A 35 -22.49 7.23 -8.45
CA ALA A 35 -23.04 7.39 -9.80
C ALA A 35 -22.65 6.28 -10.78
N CYS A 36 -21.43 5.74 -10.70
CA CYS A 36 -20.87 4.82 -11.70
C CYS A 36 -21.08 3.33 -11.37
N ASP A 37 -21.61 3.00 -10.18
CA ASP A 37 -21.81 1.63 -9.68
C ASP A 37 -20.54 0.76 -9.81
N ALA A 38 -19.38 1.37 -9.54
CA ALA A 38 -18.07 0.74 -9.64
C ALA A 38 -17.15 1.22 -8.49
N PRO A 39 -16.20 0.39 -8.03
CA PRO A 39 -15.15 0.84 -7.13
C PRO A 39 -14.29 1.94 -7.73
N VAL A 40 -13.95 2.92 -6.90
CA VAL A 40 -12.97 3.95 -7.20
C VAL A 40 -11.69 3.66 -6.39
N LEU A 41 -10.57 3.54 -7.10
CA LEU A 41 -9.23 3.39 -6.55
C LEU A 41 -8.50 4.73 -6.67
N ILE A 42 -7.61 5.04 -5.72
CA ILE A 42 -6.73 6.22 -5.86
C ILE A 42 -5.41 5.80 -6.48
N GLY A 43 -5.13 6.31 -7.68
CA GLY A 43 -3.94 6.02 -8.46
C GLY A 43 -2.86 7.09 -8.28
N VAL A 44 -1.70 6.70 -7.76
CA VAL A 44 -0.55 7.59 -7.54
C VAL A 44 0.42 7.50 -8.72
N LYS A 45 0.98 8.62 -9.17
CA LYS A 45 1.99 8.61 -10.23
C LYS A 45 3.25 7.88 -9.73
N PRO A 46 3.74 6.84 -10.44
CA PRO A 46 4.97 6.16 -10.07
C PRO A 46 6.18 7.09 -10.14
N GLU A 47 7.06 7.02 -9.13
CA GLU A 47 8.35 7.72 -9.09
C GLU A 47 9.53 6.78 -9.36
N PHE A 48 9.30 5.47 -9.30
CA PHE A 48 10.26 4.40 -9.61
C PHE A 48 9.54 3.09 -9.96
N ALA A 49 10.27 2.11 -10.48
CA ALA A 49 9.75 0.76 -10.75
C ALA A 49 9.65 -0.08 -9.45
N SER A 50 8.62 0.16 -8.64
CA SER A 50 8.37 -0.61 -7.42
C SER A 50 7.82 -2.00 -7.75
N THR A 51 8.36 -3.06 -7.15
CA THR A 51 7.73 -4.41 -7.13
C THR A 51 6.84 -4.64 -5.91
N GLY A 52 6.81 -3.67 -4.99
CA GLY A 52 6.07 -3.75 -3.72
C GLY A 52 4.62 -3.24 -3.81
N TYR A 53 4.27 -2.52 -4.88
CA TYR A 53 2.96 -1.91 -5.09
C TYR A 53 2.18 -2.63 -6.18
N GLY A 54 0.85 -2.54 -6.10
CA GLY A 54 -0.01 -2.81 -7.24
C GLY A 54 0.07 -1.68 -8.27
N TYR A 55 -0.17 -2.01 -9.53
CA TYR A 55 -0.23 -1.08 -10.65
C TYR A 55 -1.61 -1.12 -11.29
N ILE A 56 -2.13 0.04 -11.65
CA ILE A 56 -3.42 0.24 -12.30
C ILE A 56 -3.18 1.00 -13.59
N HIS A 57 -3.55 0.42 -14.73
CA HIS A 57 -3.47 1.13 -16.01
C HIS A 57 -4.72 2.01 -16.15
N CYS A 58 -4.48 3.26 -16.54
CA CYS A 58 -5.53 4.25 -16.77
C CYS A 58 -5.89 4.26 -18.25
N GLY A 59 -7.08 3.77 -18.57
CA GLY A 59 -7.63 3.80 -19.91
C GLY A 59 -8.33 5.13 -20.22
N LYS A 60 -9.58 5.05 -20.68
CA LYS A 60 -10.34 6.23 -21.09
C LYS A 60 -10.62 7.16 -19.91
N GLN A 61 -10.36 8.46 -20.07
CA GLN A 61 -10.78 9.47 -19.11
C GLN A 61 -12.30 9.58 -19.08
N LEU A 62 -12.87 9.57 -17.88
CA LEU A 62 -14.28 9.78 -17.62
C LEU A 62 -14.57 11.27 -17.48
N GLU A 63 -15.62 11.73 -18.15
CA GLU A 63 -16.20 13.06 -17.93
C GLU A 63 -17.17 12.96 -16.76
N PHE A 64 -16.69 13.32 -15.55
CA PHE A 64 -17.50 13.23 -14.34
C PHE A 64 -17.28 14.43 -13.41
N GLY A 65 -18.36 15.18 -13.17
CA GLY A 65 -18.37 16.35 -12.28
C GLY A 65 -17.54 17.54 -12.82
N ASP A 66 -17.67 18.68 -12.15
CA ASP A 66 -16.97 19.93 -12.52
C ASP A 66 -15.71 20.18 -11.68
N GLY A 67 -15.30 19.19 -10.87
CA GLY A 67 -14.17 19.36 -9.95
C GLY A 67 -12.82 18.98 -10.57
N PRO A 68 -11.71 19.31 -9.89
CA PRO A 68 -10.37 19.25 -10.46
C PRO A 68 -9.78 17.83 -10.55
N VAL A 69 -10.36 16.83 -9.88
CA VAL A 69 -9.84 15.45 -9.90
C VAL A 69 -10.26 14.77 -11.20
N ARG A 70 -9.27 14.19 -11.89
CA ARG A 70 -9.49 13.39 -13.11
C ARG A 70 -9.80 11.94 -12.73
N PHE A 71 -10.72 11.34 -13.47
CA PHE A 71 -11.11 9.95 -13.32
C PHE A 71 -10.91 9.19 -14.62
N PHE A 72 -10.50 7.94 -14.53
CA PHE A 72 -10.24 7.07 -15.67
C PHE A 72 -10.91 5.72 -15.46
N GLU A 73 -11.35 5.08 -16.54
CA GLU A 73 -11.65 3.65 -16.49
C GLU A 73 -10.33 2.88 -16.30
N ALA A 74 -10.31 1.90 -15.40
CA ALA A 74 -9.19 0.98 -15.34
C ALA A 74 -9.36 -0.11 -16.41
N ASP A 75 -8.33 -0.31 -17.20
CA ASP A 75 -8.22 -1.33 -18.26
C ASP A 75 -7.16 -2.40 -17.93
N GLY A 76 -6.48 -2.27 -16.78
CA GLY A 76 -5.60 -3.29 -16.24
C GLY A 76 -5.29 -3.06 -14.76
N PHE A 77 -5.13 -4.16 -14.01
CA PHE A 77 -4.62 -4.15 -12.65
C PHE A 77 -3.61 -5.29 -12.48
N ARG A 78 -2.48 -5.00 -11.85
CA ARG A 78 -1.43 -5.97 -11.55
C ARG A 78 -0.89 -5.76 -10.14
N GLU A 79 -1.15 -6.69 -9.23
CA GLU A 79 -0.62 -6.63 -7.87
C GLU A 79 0.83 -7.12 -7.83
N LYS A 80 1.75 -6.28 -7.32
CA LYS A 80 3.15 -6.63 -7.05
C LYS A 80 3.86 -7.36 -8.23
N PRO A 81 4.06 -6.67 -9.37
CA PRO A 81 4.70 -7.24 -10.54
C PRO A 81 6.15 -7.67 -10.29
N MET A 82 6.68 -8.52 -11.18
CA MET A 82 8.11 -8.84 -11.24
C MET A 82 8.91 -7.61 -11.72
N SER A 83 10.23 -7.60 -11.52
CA SER A 83 11.07 -6.43 -11.83
C SER A 83 10.91 -5.94 -13.26
N GLU A 84 10.97 -6.85 -14.24
CA GLU A 84 10.86 -6.53 -15.67
C GLU A 84 9.49 -5.89 -16.01
N ASP A 85 8.41 -6.45 -15.45
CA ASP A 85 7.06 -5.90 -15.59
C ASP A 85 6.95 -4.52 -14.94
N ALA A 86 7.53 -4.33 -13.75
CA ALA A 86 7.51 -3.07 -13.02
C ALA A 86 8.27 -1.96 -13.76
N GLU A 87 9.38 -2.28 -14.40
CA GLU A 87 10.16 -1.36 -15.24
C GLU A 87 9.34 -0.92 -16.46
N ALA A 88 8.75 -1.86 -17.19
CA ALA A 88 7.89 -1.55 -18.33
C ALA A 88 6.67 -0.71 -17.93
N MET A 89 6.04 -1.02 -16.79
CA MET A 89 4.92 -0.24 -16.25
C MET A 89 5.33 1.15 -15.79
N PHE A 90 6.55 1.32 -15.27
CA PHE A 90 7.08 2.63 -14.86
C PHE A 90 7.35 3.54 -16.06
N GLU A 91 7.83 2.98 -17.17
CA GLU A 91 8.10 3.73 -18.41
C GLU A 91 6.82 4.21 -19.10
N ASP A 92 5.71 3.52 -18.90
CA ASP A 92 4.41 3.89 -19.44
C ASP A 92 3.62 4.83 -18.50
N VAL A 93 3.41 6.06 -19.00
CA VAL A 93 2.76 7.16 -18.27
C VAL A 93 1.29 6.93 -17.94
N PHE A 94 0.66 5.87 -18.45
CA PHE A 94 -0.72 5.51 -18.12
C PHE A 94 -0.84 4.61 -16.90
N TRP A 95 0.25 4.04 -16.39
CA TRP A 95 0.20 3.31 -15.13
C TRP A 95 0.23 4.22 -13.91
N ARG A 96 -0.47 3.78 -12.86
CA ARG A 96 -0.49 4.38 -11.54
C ARG A 96 -0.22 3.31 -10.49
N TRP A 97 0.48 3.65 -9.42
CA TRP A 97 0.49 2.80 -8.24
C TRP A 97 -0.90 2.78 -7.61
N ASN A 98 -1.36 1.59 -7.24
CA ASN A 98 -2.49 1.41 -6.35
C ASN A 98 -2.11 1.89 -4.95
N SER A 99 -2.74 2.97 -4.49
CA SER A 99 -2.50 3.46 -3.12
C SER A 99 -3.03 2.51 -2.05
N GLY A 100 -3.94 1.59 -2.36
CA GLY A 100 -4.65 0.79 -1.36
C GLY A 100 -5.84 1.52 -0.70
N ILE A 101 -6.15 2.73 -1.13
CA ILE A 101 -7.38 3.44 -0.74
C ILE A 101 -8.50 3.06 -1.70
N PHE A 102 -9.62 2.59 -1.15
CA PHE A 102 -10.77 2.10 -1.92
C PHE A 102 -12.06 2.81 -1.53
N ILE A 103 -12.85 3.19 -2.53
CA ILE A 103 -14.15 3.83 -2.35
C ILE A 103 -15.20 3.05 -3.16
N TRP A 104 -16.24 2.56 -2.51
CA TRP A 104 -17.35 1.86 -3.18
C TRP A 104 -18.64 1.97 -2.35
N THR A 105 -19.78 1.71 -2.97
CA THR A 105 -21.00 1.46 -2.21
C THR A 105 -20.95 0.06 -1.58
N HIS A 106 -21.64 -0.11 -0.46
CA HIS A 106 -21.79 -1.41 0.20
C HIS A 106 -22.38 -2.47 -0.74
N GLY A 107 -23.36 -2.08 -1.56
CA GLY A 107 -24.01 -2.93 -2.54
C GLY A 107 -23.03 -3.43 -3.61
N VAL A 108 -22.20 -2.54 -4.16
CA VAL A 108 -21.13 -2.89 -5.10
C VAL A 108 -20.17 -3.88 -4.46
N PHE A 109 -19.63 -3.56 -3.28
CA PHE A 109 -18.67 -4.42 -2.60
C PHE A 109 -19.24 -5.83 -2.36
N LYS A 110 -20.47 -5.90 -1.84
CA LYS A 110 -21.18 -7.15 -1.58
C LYS A 110 -21.39 -7.98 -2.85
N ARG A 111 -21.79 -7.33 -3.95
CA ARG A 111 -22.00 -7.96 -5.26
C ARG A 111 -20.70 -8.53 -5.82
N GLU A 112 -19.65 -7.72 -5.86
CA GLU A 112 -18.35 -8.15 -6.41
C GLU A 112 -17.68 -9.21 -5.51
N LEU A 113 -17.81 -9.10 -4.18
CA LEU A 113 -17.35 -10.12 -3.23
C LEU A 113 -18.05 -11.46 -3.47
N GLY A 114 -19.37 -11.46 -3.67
CA GLY A 114 -20.12 -12.67 -4.00
C GLY A 114 -19.72 -13.30 -5.34
N LYS A 115 -19.34 -12.48 -6.32
CA LYS A 115 -18.92 -12.93 -7.65
C LYS A 115 -17.50 -13.51 -7.68
N TYR A 116 -16.55 -12.83 -7.05
CA TYR A 116 -15.11 -13.12 -7.20
C TYR A 116 -14.47 -13.82 -5.99
N ALA A 117 -15.10 -13.75 -4.82
CA ALA A 117 -14.64 -14.39 -3.59
C ALA A 117 -15.83 -14.93 -2.74
N PRO A 118 -16.63 -15.88 -3.27
CA PRO A 118 -17.84 -16.38 -2.62
C PRO A 118 -17.60 -16.96 -1.22
N GLU A 119 -16.43 -17.54 -0.96
CA GLU A 119 -16.05 -18.05 0.36
C GLU A 119 -15.96 -16.91 1.41
N LEU A 120 -15.33 -15.79 1.05
CA LEU A 120 -15.26 -14.60 1.91
C LEU A 120 -16.63 -13.94 2.06
N PHE A 121 -17.44 -13.93 0.99
CA PHE A 121 -18.83 -13.45 1.06
C PHE A 121 -19.67 -14.25 2.08
N GLU A 122 -19.52 -15.57 2.14
CA GLU A 122 -20.23 -16.37 3.14
C GLU A 122 -19.79 -16.08 4.57
N VAL A 123 -18.51 -15.80 4.79
CA VAL A 123 -17.98 -15.35 6.09
C VAL A 123 -18.63 -14.03 6.50
N THR A 124 -18.61 -13.02 5.63
CA THR A 124 -19.20 -11.69 5.94
C THR A 124 -20.71 -11.77 6.14
N ARG A 125 -21.41 -12.57 5.33
CA ARG A 125 -22.86 -12.83 5.46
C ARG A 125 -23.22 -13.46 6.80
N ARG A 126 -22.42 -14.42 7.28
CA ARG A 126 -22.63 -15.05 8.59
C ARG A 126 -22.38 -14.07 9.73
N VAL A 127 -21.28 -13.31 9.67
CA VAL A 127 -20.95 -12.26 10.66
C VAL A 127 -22.08 -11.23 10.74
N GLY A 128 -22.61 -10.77 9.60
CA GLY A 128 -23.70 -9.79 9.56
C GLY A 128 -25.03 -10.24 10.16
N LYS A 129 -25.23 -11.55 10.37
CA LYS A 129 -26.43 -12.08 11.06
C LYS A 129 -26.29 -12.08 12.58
N LEU A 130 -25.07 -12.01 13.10
CA LEU A 130 -24.80 -12.01 14.53
C LEU A 130 -25.19 -10.66 15.14
N LYS A 131 -25.82 -10.70 16.32
CA LYS A 131 -26.42 -9.51 16.96
C LYS A 131 -25.61 -8.97 18.13
N THR A 132 -24.58 -9.69 18.57
CA THR A 132 -23.74 -9.29 19.71
C THR A 132 -22.26 -9.38 19.35
N ALA A 133 -21.47 -8.48 19.92
CA ALA A 133 -20.01 -8.49 19.75
C ALA A 133 -19.38 -9.81 20.23
N ALA A 134 -19.92 -10.41 21.31
CA ALA A 134 -19.46 -11.70 21.82
C ALA A 134 -19.67 -12.84 20.80
N ALA A 135 -20.84 -12.88 20.14
CA ALA A 135 -21.10 -13.89 19.12
C ALA A 135 -20.20 -13.69 17.89
N VAL A 136 -19.98 -12.43 17.47
CA VAL A 136 -19.02 -12.10 16.39
C VAL A 136 -17.62 -12.58 16.75
N ALA A 137 -17.13 -12.24 17.95
CA ALA A 137 -15.80 -12.65 18.40
C ALA A 137 -15.63 -14.17 18.45
N GLN A 138 -16.65 -14.90 18.93
CA GLN A 138 -16.63 -16.36 18.95
C GLN A 138 -16.61 -16.95 17.53
N TYR A 139 -17.45 -16.43 16.64
CA TYR A 139 -17.47 -16.88 15.24
C TYR A 139 -16.14 -16.59 14.54
N LEU A 140 -15.57 -15.40 14.72
CA LEU A 140 -14.29 -15.05 14.13
C LEU A 140 -13.17 -15.95 14.66
N ARG A 141 -13.11 -16.22 15.98
CA ARG A 141 -12.11 -17.14 16.55
C ARG A 141 -12.19 -18.55 15.97
N ALA A 142 -13.40 -19.07 15.72
CA ALA A 142 -13.58 -20.45 15.24
C ALA A 142 -13.55 -20.57 13.71
N GLY A 143 -14.08 -19.57 13.00
CA GLY A 143 -14.37 -19.63 11.56
C GLY A 143 -13.46 -18.74 10.69
N PHE A 144 -12.90 -17.65 11.22
CA PHE A 144 -12.01 -16.77 10.44
C PHE A 144 -10.68 -17.46 10.11
N ALA A 145 -10.19 -18.36 10.97
CA ALA A 145 -8.99 -19.15 10.71
C ALA A 145 -9.11 -20.04 9.45
N GLN A 146 -10.34 -20.33 9.00
CA GLN A 146 -10.60 -21.12 7.80
C GLN A 146 -10.81 -20.23 6.56
N ALA A 147 -10.90 -18.91 6.73
CA ALA A 147 -11.06 -17.99 5.62
C ALA A 147 -9.74 -17.91 4.82
N PRO A 148 -9.81 -17.76 3.49
CA PRO A 148 -8.62 -17.54 2.67
C PRO A 148 -7.82 -16.32 3.16
N ASN A 149 -6.52 -16.51 3.39
CA ASN A 149 -5.59 -15.42 3.66
C ASN A 149 -5.13 -14.82 2.32
N ILE A 150 -5.89 -13.84 1.83
CA ILE A 150 -5.70 -13.21 0.52
C ILE A 150 -5.99 -11.72 0.63
N SER A 151 -5.21 -10.88 -0.06
CA SER A 151 -5.49 -9.44 -0.11
C SER A 151 -6.72 -9.16 -0.97
N ILE A 152 -7.33 -7.99 -0.77
CA ILE A 152 -8.47 -7.58 -1.59
C ILE A 152 -8.10 -7.35 -3.05
N ASP A 153 -6.85 -6.97 -3.31
CA ASP A 153 -6.31 -6.76 -4.65
C ASP A 153 -6.37 -8.05 -5.48
N TYR A 154 -5.85 -9.15 -4.93
CA TYR A 154 -5.93 -10.49 -5.54
C TYR A 154 -7.33 -11.10 -5.48
N ALA A 155 -8.05 -10.90 -4.37
CA ALA A 155 -9.36 -11.52 -4.19
C ALA A 155 -10.38 -10.95 -5.18
N LEU A 156 -10.33 -9.62 -5.38
CA LEU A 156 -11.32 -8.85 -6.10
C LEU A 156 -10.74 -8.02 -7.23
N LEU A 157 -9.87 -7.03 -6.95
CA LEU A 157 -9.54 -5.95 -7.88
C LEU A 157 -8.97 -6.46 -9.21
N GLU A 158 -8.00 -7.39 -9.17
CA GLU A 158 -7.42 -8.02 -10.37
C GLU A 158 -8.44 -8.73 -11.27
N LYS A 159 -9.58 -9.14 -10.71
CA LYS A 159 -10.62 -9.90 -11.42
C LYS A 159 -11.79 -9.03 -11.85
N MET A 160 -11.89 -7.83 -11.31
CA MET A 160 -12.99 -6.92 -11.62
C MET A 160 -12.86 -6.41 -13.06
N THR A 161 -14.01 -6.26 -13.71
CA THR A 161 -14.09 -5.77 -15.11
C THR A 161 -14.46 -4.31 -15.20
N ARG A 162 -14.86 -3.70 -14.07
CA ARG A 162 -15.22 -2.28 -13.98
C ARG A 162 -14.62 -1.72 -12.70
N LEU A 163 -13.58 -0.91 -12.87
CA LEU A 163 -12.95 -0.12 -11.83
C LEU A 163 -12.76 1.30 -12.38
N VAL A 164 -12.78 2.26 -11.48
CA VAL A 164 -12.46 3.66 -11.79
C VAL A 164 -11.20 4.03 -11.03
N VAL A 165 -10.32 4.78 -11.67
CA VAL A 165 -9.11 5.33 -11.06
C VAL A 165 -9.29 6.82 -10.90
N ALA A 166 -9.28 7.31 -9.67
CA ALA A 166 -9.11 8.72 -9.37
C ALA A 166 -7.62 9.04 -9.37
N GLU A 167 -7.21 10.06 -10.13
CA GLU A 167 -5.84 10.50 -10.09
C GLU A 167 -5.53 11.18 -8.74
N CYS A 168 -4.47 10.73 -8.08
CA CYS A 168 -4.04 11.29 -6.81
C CYS A 168 -3.65 12.77 -6.98
N SER A 169 -4.26 13.64 -6.20
CA SER A 169 -4.00 15.09 -6.20
C SER A 169 -3.40 15.59 -4.88
N PHE A 170 -2.73 14.71 -4.14
CA PHE A 170 -2.10 14.97 -2.84
C PHE A 170 -0.78 14.19 -2.71
N ASP A 171 0.06 14.53 -1.74
CA ASP A 171 1.27 13.75 -1.45
C ASP A 171 0.90 12.42 -0.78
N TRP A 172 1.51 11.33 -1.24
CA TRP A 172 1.26 10.00 -0.70
C TRP A 172 2.55 9.23 -0.54
N ALA A 173 2.69 8.60 0.63
CA ALA A 173 3.73 7.62 0.88
C ALA A 173 3.18 6.47 1.74
N ASP A 174 3.46 5.24 1.32
CA ASP A 174 3.32 4.06 2.16
C ASP A 174 4.52 3.96 3.11
N ILE A 175 4.28 4.10 4.43
CA ILE A 175 5.32 4.10 5.48
C ILE A 175 6.04 2.75 5.53
N GLY A 176 5.45 1.68 4.98
CA GLY A 176 6.10 0.39 4.81
C GLY A 176 7.29 0.38 3.85
N SER A 177 7.58 1.49 3.16
CA SER A 177 8.73 1.64 2.26
C SER A 177 9.81 2.55 2.85
N TRP A 178 11.07 2.10 2.83
CA TRP A 178 12.20 2.92 3.30
C TRP A 178 12.38 4.21 2.49
N SER A 179 11.91 4.25 1.25
CA SER A 179 11.84 5.47 0.43
C SER A 179 10.88 6.53 0.98
N ALA A 180 9.88 6.15 1.80
CA ALA A 180 9.07 7.11 2.53
C ALA A 180 9.90 7.87 3.58
N LEU A 181 10.88 7.22 4.21
CA LEU A 181 11.74 7.86 5.20
C LEU A 181 12.61 8.96 4.58
N ARG A 182 13.11 8.77 3.36
CA ARG A 182 13.84 9.82 2.61
C ARG A 182 13.01 11.07 2.35
N ARG A 183 11.71 10.90 2.15
CA ARG A 183 10.78 12.01 1.90
C ARG A 183 10.43 12.77 3.19
N GLN A 184 10.53 12.12 4.34
CA GLN A 184 10.21 12.70 5.64
C GLN A 184 11.39 13.38 6.33
N ILE A 185 12.60 12.85 6.16
CA ILE A 185 13.81 13.38 6.77
C ILE A 185 14.60 14.11 5.69
N ARG A 186 14.90 15.40 5.92
CA ARG A 186 15.74 16.17 5.01
C ARG A 186 17.09 15.47 4.83
N PRO A 187 17.54 15.21 3.60
CA PRO A 187 18.88 14.71 3.36
C PRO A 187 19.93 15.69 3.90
N GLU A 188 20.99 15.14 4.45
CA GLU A 188 22.21 15.86 4.85
C GLU A 188 23.20 15.86 3.67
N GLU A 189 24.50 15.83 3.97
CA GLU A 189 25.57 15.78 2.97
C GLU A 189 25.47 14.53 2.09
N HIS A 190 25.84 14.66 0.81
CA HIS A 190 25.87 13.56 -0.17
C HIS A 190 24.53 12.77 -0.33
N ASN A 191 23.40 13.44 -0.07
CA ASN A 191 22.06 12.86 -0.13
C ASN A 191 21.83 11.69 0.87
N ASN A 192 22.56 11.69 1.98
CA ASN A 192 22.33 10.75 3.07
C ASN A 192 21.16 11.19 3.95
N VAL A 193 20.34 10.23 4.37
CA VAL A 193 19.25 10.46 5.31
C VAL A 193 19.63 9.84 6.63
N VAL A 194 19.88 10.68 7.64
CA VAL A 194 20.49 10.25 8.90
C VAL A 194 19.54 10.51 10.07
N ARG A 195 19.37 9.49 10.91
CA ARG A 195 18.74 9.60 12.23
C ARG A 195 19.51 8.75 13.22
N GLY A 196 20.27 9.36 14.11
CA GLY A 196 21.11 8.67 15.10
C GLY A 196 22.56 9.16 15.07
N LEU A 197 23.47 8.43 15.71
CA LEU A 197 24.91 8.73 15.65
C LEU A 197 25.53 8.15 14.37
N PHE A 198 26.07 9.01 13.52
CA PHE A 198 26.65 8.63 12.22
C PHE A 198 28.00 9.29 11.95
N ALA A 199 28.92 8.54 11.33
CA ALA A 199 30.15 9.07 10.74
C ALA A 199 30.46 8.35 9.43
N GLY A 200 30.51 9.08 8.32
CA GLY A 200 30.78 8.53 6.99
C GLY A 200 32.02 9.11 6.34
N LEU A 201 32.76 8.29 5.61
CA LEU A 201 33.72 8.69 4.58
C LEU A 201 33.21 8.16 3.24
N ASP A 202 33.16 9.03 2.22
CA ASP A 202 32.71 8.65 0.85
C ASP A 202 31.41 7.83 0.85
N THR A 203 30.46 8.28 1.68
CA THR A 203 29.15 7.66 1.84
C THR A 203 28.10 8.49 1.13
N GLU A 204 27.40 7.90 0.17
CA GLU A 204 26.48 8.64 -0.69
C GLU A 204 25.14 7.93 -0.81
N ASN A 205 24.05 8.69 -0.89
CA ASN A 205 22.72 8.17 -1.10
C ASN A 205 22.38 7.00 -0.17
N CYS A 206 22.69 7.08 1.14
CA CYS A 206 22.33 6.06 2.12
C CYS A 206 21.19 6.52 3.05
N ILE A 207 20.44 5.57 3.58
CA ILE A 207 19.48 5.77 4.68
C ILE A 207 20.10 5.13 5.93
N ILE A 208 20.45 5.95 6.92
CA ILE A 208 21.12 5.52 8.15
C ILE A 208 20.21 5.83 9.34
N VAL A 209 19.73 4.78 9.99
CA VAL A 209 18.86 4.86 11.17
C VAL A 209 19.51 4.11 12.32
N GLY A 210 19.77 4.81 13.42
CA GLY A 210 20.35 4.27 14.63
C GLY A 210 19.66 4.83 15.87
N ASP A 211 19.99 4.24 17.02
CA ASP A 211 19.72 4.86 18.31
C ASP A 211 20.76 5.96 18.63
N SER A 212 20.61 6.60 19.80
CA SER A 212 21.55 7.63 20.28
C SER A 212 22.77 7.06 21.01
N GLN A 213 22.92 5.74 21.07
CA GLN A 213 23.94 5.04 21.87
C GLN A 213 25.04 4.42 21.00
N ARG A 214 24.72 4.00 19.77
CA ARG A 214 25.66 3.32 18.88
C ARG A 214 25.98 4.16 17.65
N LEU A 215 27.28 4.33 17.40
CA LEU A 215 27.77 4.95 16.17
C LEU A 215 27.64 3.99 14.99
N ILE A 216 26.97 4.43 13.93
CA ILE A 216 27.02 3.79 12.62
C ILE A 216 28.13 4.48 11.83
N ALA A 217 29.17 3.72 11.46
CA ALA A 217 30.29 4.22 10.69
C ALA A 217 30.38 3.54 9.32
N THR A 218 30.59 4.33 8.26
CA THR A 218 30.63 3.83 6.86
C THR A 218 31.81 4.42 6.09
N ILE A 219 32.35 3.63 5.17
CA ILE A 219 33.45 4.02 4.27
C ILE A 219 33.16 3.44 2.88
N ASP A 220 33.19 4.26 1.84
CA ASP A 220 33.03 3.84 0.43
C ASP A 220 31.74 3.04 0.14
N VAL A 221 30.61 3.49 0.70
CA VAL A 221 29.31 2.83 0.48
C VAL A 221 28.28 3.74 -0.15
N ARG A 222 27.43 3.16 -1.00
CA ARG A 222 26.35 3.87 -1.70
C ARG A 222 25.07 3.06 -1.78
N ASP A 223 23.94 3.75 -1.85
CA ASP A 223 22.61 3.16 -2.09
C ASP A 223 22.20 2.09 -1.06
N LEU A 224 22.63 2.27 0.20
CA LEU A 224 22.33 1.36 1.30
C LEU A 224 21.28 1.91 2.26
N ILE A 225 20.50 0.98 2.83
CA ILE A 225 19.74 1.16 4.05
C ILE A 225 20.50 0.45 5.16
N ILE A 226 20.88 1.21 6.19
CA ILE A 226 21.57 0.73 7.38
C ILE A 226 20.71 1.11 8.57
N VAL A 227 20.13 0.12 9.24
CA VAL A 227 19.26 0.30 10.40
C VAL A 227 19.86 -0.49 11.54
N SER A 228 20.28 0.18 12.61
CA SER A 228 20.76 -0.47 13.83
C SER A 228 19.86 -0.11 15.00
N GLN A 229 19.16 -1.10 15.55
CA GLN A 229 18.26 -0.92 16.67
C GLN A 229 18.39 -2.10 17.63
N ASP A 230 18.54 -1.81 18.92
CA ASP A 230 18.62 -2.81 19.98
C ASP A 230 19.66 -3.90 19.71
N ASP A 231 19.28 -5.14 19.42
CA ASP A 231 20.21 -6.25 19.14
C ASP A 231 20.27 -6.64 17.66
N VAL A 232 19.68 -5.84 16.76
CA VAL A 232 19.58 -6.12 15.33
C VAL A 232 20.18 -4.99 14.49
N THR A 233 20.94 -5.36 13.47
CA THR A 233 21.37 -4.45 12.39
C THR A 233 20.93 -5.02 11.05
N LEU A 234 20.12 -4.26 10.31
CA LEU A 234 19.79 -4.51 8.92
C LEU A 234 20.70 -3.68 8.02
N VAL A 235 21.32 -4.35 7.04
CA VAL A 235 22.02 -3.70 5.94
C VAL A 235 21.50 -4.29 4.64
N CYS A 236 20.99 -3.44 3.75
CA CYS A 236 20.58 -3.87 2.42
C CYS A 236 20.68 -2.72 1.42
N HIS A 237 20.73 -3.05 0.13
CA HIS A 237 20.53 -2.03 -0.90
C HIS A 237 19.11 -1.47 -0.82
N GLU A 238 18.94 -0.18 -1.09
CA GLU A 238 17.64 0.49 -1.08
C GLU A 238 16.62 -0.22 -1.98
N GLN A 239 17.04 -0.66 -3.16
CA GLN A 239 16.21 -1.41 -4.10
C GLN A 239 15.77 -2.79 -3.57
N SER A 240 16.49 -3.36 -2.61
CA SER A 240 16.18 -4.66 -1.99
C SER A 240 15.32 -4.54 -0.73
N ALA A 241 14.95 -3.32 -0.32
CA ALA A 241 14.09 -3.01 0.82
C ALA A 241 12.91 -3.98 1.03
N GLN A 242 12.18 -4.32 -0.03
CA GLN A 242 10.97 -5.14 0.04
C GLN A 242 11.26 -6.60 0.45
N ARG A 243 12.50 -7.07 0.26
CA ARG A 243 12.94 -8.43 0.61
C ARG A 243 13.10 -8.63 2.12
N VAL A 244 12.97 -7.59 2.93
CA VAL A 244 12.91 -7.71 4.40
C VAL A 244 11.82 -8.70 4.82
N LYS A 245 10.70 -8.79 4.09
CA LYS A 245 9.65 -9.79 4.36
C LYS A 245 10.14 -11.23 4.16
N GLU A 246 10.99 -11.47 3.16
CA GLU A 246 11.63 -12.79 2.96
C GLU A 246 12.60 -13.10 4.10
N LEU A 247 13.37 -12.10 4.54
CA LEU A 247 14.30 -12.23 5.65
C LEU A 247 13.56 -12.54 6.96
N VAL A 248 12.46 -11.84 7.26
CA VAL A 248 11.61 -12.11 8.44
C VAL A 248 11.08 -13.55 8.43
N LYS A 249 10.59 -14.04 7.29
CA LYS A 249 10.15 -15.45 7.16
C LYS A 249 11.29 -16.43 7.43
N LYS A 250 12.50 -16.12 6.96
CA LYS A 250 13.69 -16.95 7.21
C LYS A 250 14.08 -16.96 8.69
N LEU A 251 14.01 -15.81 9.37
CA LEU A 251 14.29 -15.69 10.80
C LEU A 251 13.27 -16.46 11.65
N ASP A 252 11.97 -16.41 11.30
CA ASP A 252 10.91 -17.10 12.05
C ASP A 252 11.04 -18.63 11.99
N ALA A 253 11.61 -19.14 10.88
CA ALA A 253 11.87 -20.56 10.68
C ALA A 253 13.08 -21.09 11.48
N ASP A 254 13.94 -20.21 12.00
CA ASP A 254 15.12 -20.58 12.78
C ASP A 254 14.91 -20.24 14.28
N PRO A 255 14.76 -21.25 15.17
CA PRO A 255 14.54 -21.02 16.60
C PRO A 255 15.63 -20.18 17.28
N GLY A 256 16.88 -20.22 16.78
CA GLY A 256 18.00 -19.46 17.32
C GLY A 256 17.94 -17.97 16.94
N LEU A 257 17.32 -17.66 15.81
CA LEU A 257 17.18 -16.30 15.28
C LEU A 257 15.81 -15.66 15.56
N ARG A 258 14.79 -16.47 15.85
CA ARG A 258 13.43 -16.00 16.13
C ARG A 258 13.33 -14.99 17.28
N LYS A 259 14.28 -15.03 18.22
CA LYS A 259 14.36 -14.06 19.33
C LYS A 259 14.64 -12.61 18.89
N PHE A 260 15.03 -12.40 17.63
CA PHE A 260 15.33 -11.10 17.01
C PHE A 260 14.20 -10.57 16.12
N LEU A 261 13.02 -11.22 16.13
CA LEU A 261 11.79 -10.77 15.46
C LEU A 261 10.87 -10.06 16.45
#